data_AF-A0A151SW75-F1
#
_entry.id   AF-A0A151SW75-F1
#
_cell.length_a   1.000
_cell.length_b   1.000
_cell.length_c   1.000
_cell.angle_alpha   90.00
_cell.angle_beta   90.00
_cell.angle_gamma   90.00
#
_symmetry.space_group_name_H-M   'P 1'
#
loop_
_entity.id
_entity.type
_entity.pdbx_description
1 polymer ?
#
loop_
_entity_poly.entity_id
_entity_poly.type
_entity_poly.pdbx_seq_one_letter_code
_entity_poly.pdbx_strand_id
1 'polypeptide(L)'
;MMKNCWALCSQPNMLWVQVVRSKYVCGEDFIPIIHKKPTTSNLWRGICEVWDKVVHNIAWNIGNGKSTKFWSDHWLPSNVVLNEVAIQMVLMEIQSRKVIDFVDANGNWKLDEACSYIPSQHWSEIQGLTPLFS
;
A
#
# COMPACT_ATOMS: atom_id res chain seq x y z
N MET A 1 -3.42 14.19 -17.13
CA MET A 1 -3.40 12.72 -16.96
C MET A 1 -3.00 12.27 -15.56
N MET A 2 -1.94 12.80 -14.93
CA MET A 2 -1.55 12.41 -13.55
C MET A 2 -2.68 12.47 -12.49
N LYS A 3 -3.56 13.49 -12.55
CA LYS A 3 -4.71 13.60 -11.63
C LYS A 3 -5.65 12.38 -11.68
N ASN A 4 -5.82 11.77 -12.86
CA ASN A 4 -6.69 10.61 -13.02
C ASN A 4 -6.04 9.35 -12.42
N CYS A 5 -4.73 9.17 -12.62
CA CYS A 5 -3.98 8.09 -11.98
C CYS A 5 -4.01 8.24 -10.46
N TRP A 6 -3.84 9.46 -9.94
CA TRP A 6 -3.92 9.74 -8.50
C TRP A 6 -5.31 9.43 -7.93
N ALA A 7 -6.39 9.86 -8.59
CA ALA A 7 -7.74 9.57 -8.14
C ALA A 7 -8.07 8.06 -8.16
N LEU A 8 -7.51 7.32 -9.12
CA LEU A 8 -7.61 5.86 -9.19
C LEU A 8 -7.04 5.15 -7.96
N CYS A 9 -5.98 5.70 -7.35
CA CYS A 9 -5.38 5.18 -6.13
C CYS A 9 -6.04 5.73 -4.85
N SER A 10 -6.28 7.05 -4.81
CA SER A 10 -6.63 7.77 -3.57
C SER A 10 -8.14 7.94 -3.34
N GLN A 11 -8.98 7.77 -4.37
CA GLN A 11 -10.42 8.04 -4.29
C GLN A 11 -11.25 6.86 -4.84
N PRO A 12 -11.16 5.66 -4.22
CA PRO A 12 -11.84 4.46 -4.72
C PRO A 12 -13.37 4.57 -4.74
N ASN A 13 -13.95 5.52 -3.99
CA ASN A 13 -15.41 5.69 -3.85
C ASN A 13 -16.04 6.58 -4.94
N MET A 14 -15.27 7.19 -5.83
CA MET A 14 -15.85 7.94 -6.95
C MET A 14 -16.50 6.98 -7.95
N LEU A 15 -17.73 7.28 -8.40
CA LEU A 15 -18.47 6.44 -9.35
C LEU A 15 -17.64 6.08 -10.60
N TRP A 16 -16.97 7.06 -11.20
CA TRP A 16 -16.17 6.80 -12.40
C TRP A 16 -14.94 5.92 -12.10
N VAL A 17 -14.35 6.01 -10.90
CA VAL A 17 -13.24 5.15 -10.46
C VAL A 17 -13.74 3.72 -10.28
N GLN A 18 -14.88 3.52 -9.63
CA GLN A 18 -15.50 2.20 -9.46
C GLN A 18 -15.83 1.56 -10.82
N VAL A 19 -16.43 2.32 -11.74
CA VAL A 19 -16.75 1.86 -13.09
C VAL A 19 -15.47 1.47 -13.85
N VAL A 20 -14.42 2.28 -13.78
CA VAL A 20 -13.14 2.00 -14.45
C VAL A 20 -12.46 0.76 -13.85
N ARG A 21 -12.33 0.68 -12.51
CA ARG A 21 -11.70 -0.45 -11.83
C ARG A 21 -12.43 -1.76 -12.09
N SER A 22 -13.76 -1.74 -12.11
CA SER A 22 -14.58 -2.91 -12.46
C SER A 22 -14.43 -3.29 -13.93
N LYS A 23 -14.55 -2.33 -14.86
CA LYS A 23 -14.45 -2.58 -16.31
C LYS A 23 -13.09 -3.14 -16.74
N TYR A 24 -12.02 -2.64 -16.14
CA TYR A 24 -10.65 -3.01 -16.51
C TYR A 24 -10.01 -4.04 -15.59
N VAL A 25 -10.72 -4.49 -14.54
CA VAL A 25 -10.28 -5.51 -13.59
C VAL A 25 -9.00 -5.09 -12.88
N CYS A 26 -9.07 -3.98 -12.16
CA CYS A 26 -7.90 -3.36 -11.52
C CYS A 26 -7.53 -3.89 -10.13
N GLY A 27 -8.16 -4.97 -9.66
CA GLY A 27 -8.00 -5.45 -8.28
C GLY A 27 -8.66 -4.55 -7.23
N GLU A 28 -8.60 -4.98 -5.97
CA GLU A 28 -9.18 -4.27 -4.81
C GLU A 28 -8.14 -3.49 -4.00
N ASP A 29 -6.85 -3.67 -4.29
CA ASP A 29 -5.76 -3.01 -3.58
C ASP A 29 -5.71 -1.49 -3.81
N PHE A 30 -5.03 -0.77 -2.91
CA PHE A 30 -4.86 0.68 -3.05
C PHE A 30 -4.17 1.07 -4.37
N ILE A 31 -3.20 0.28 -4.81
CA ILE A 31 -2.53 0.46 -6.09
C ILE A 31 -3.23 -0.44 -7.12
N PRO A 32 -3.99 0.12 -8.07
CA PRO A 32 -4.69 -0.68 -9.06
C PRO A 32 -3.72 -1.38 -10.01
N ILE A 33 -4.08 -2.61 -10.40
CA ILE A 33 -3.40 -3.34 -11.46
C ILE A 33 -3.87 -2.80 -12.80
N ILE A 34 -2.96 -2.25 -13.60
CA ILE A 34 -3.28 -1.65 -14.90
C ILE A 34 -2.74 -2.51 -16.02
N HIS A 35 -3.65 -3.06 -16.84
CA HIS A 35 -3.31 -3.80 -18.06
C HIS A 35 -3.79 -3.07 -19.31
N LYS A 36 -2.94 -3.02 -20.34
CA LYS A 36 -3.34 -2.53 -21.66
C LYS A 36 -4.32 -3.53 -22.28
N LYS A 37 -5.53 -3.06 -22.62
CA LYS A 37 -6.51 -3.82 -23.41
C LYS A 37 -6.60 -3.26 -24.84
N PRO A 38 -6.97 -4.06 -25.85
CA PRO A 38 -7.03 -3.61 -27.25
C PRO A 38 -8.15 -2.59 -27.52
N THR A 39 -9.30 -2.73 -26.85
CA THR A 39 -10.47 -1.85 -26.98
C THR A 39 -10.57 -0.92 -25.78
N THR A 40 -10.01 0.28 -25.89
CA THR A 40 -9.87 1.19 -24.74
C THR A 40 -10.42 2.58 -25.01
N SER A 41 -11.04 3.15 -23.97
CA SER A 41 -11.46 4.55 -24.00
C SER A 41 -10.25 5.48 -24.04
N ASN A 42 -10.40 6.70 -24.56
CA ASN A 42 -9.34 7.71 -24.56
C ASN A 42 -8.78 7.98 -23.15
N LEU A 43 -9.66 7.93 -22.13
CA LEU A 43 -9.28 8.04 -20.72
C LEU A 43 -8.33 6.91 -20.30
N TRP A 44 -8.72 5.65 -20.57
CA TRP A 44 -7.93 4.48 -20.18
C TRP A 44 -6.59 4.42 -20.90
N ARG A 45 -6.55 4.75 -22.19
CA ARG A 45 -5.30 4.85 -22.96
C ARG A 45 -4.33 5.84 -22.32
N GLY A 46 -4.80 7.03 -21.97
CA GLY A 46 -3.97 8.04 -21.29
C GLY A 46 -3.51 7.63 -19.88
N ILE A 47 -4.32 6.84 -19.16
CA ILE A 47 -3.89 6.25 -17.88
C ILE A 47 -2.78 5.23 -18.13
N CYS A 48 -2.96 4.27 -19.04
CA CYS A 48 -1.95 3.26 -19.36
C CYS A 48 -0.62 3.84 -19.85
N GLU A 49 -0.64 4.96 -20.59
CA GLU A 49 0.58 5.62 -21.08
C GLU A 49 1.42 6.24 -19.97
N VAL A 50 0.79 6.67 -18.88
CA VAL A 50 1.44 7.38 -17.78
C VAL A 50 1.60 6.50 -16.54
N TRP A 51 0.90 5.37 -16.47
CA TRP A 51 0.86 4.49 -15.30
C TRP A 51 2.23 4.01 -14.87
N ASP A 52 3.07 3.57 -15.82
CA ASP A 52 4.43 3.09 -15.51
C ASP A 52 5.26 4.19 -14.82
N LYS A 53 5.08 5.46 -15.20
CA LYS A 53 5.78 6.56 -14.52
C LYS A 53 5.21 6.86 -13.15
N VAL A 54 3.90 6.69 -12.97
CA VAL A 54 3.22 6.96 -11.70
C VAL A 54 3.54 5.88 -10.69
N VAL A 55 3.41 4.60 -11.05
CA VAL A 55 3.59 3.48 -10.12
C VAL A 55 4.98 3.46 -9.49
N HIS A 56 6.04 3.76 -10.26
CA HIS A 56 7.41 3.85 -9.73
C HIS A 56 7.64 5.04 -8.78
N ASN A 57 6.76 6.05 -8.81
CA ASN A 57 6.85 7.24 -7.97
C ASN A 57 5.72 7.30 -6.92
N ILE A 58 4.91 6.26 -6.78
CA ILE A 58 3.97 6.13 -5.67
C ILE A 58 4.78 5.62 -4.47
N ALA A 59 4.89 6.46 -3.44
CA ALA A 59 5.32 6.03 -2.13
C ALA A 59 4.08 5.83 -1.24
N TRP A 60 4.09 4.77 -0.43
CA TRP A 60 3.09 4.56 0.59
C TRP A 60 3.26 5.59 1.69
N ASN A 61 2.25 6.44 1.88
CA ASN A 61 2.17 7.32 3.05
C ASN A 61 1.26 6.64 4.08
N ILE A 62 1.88 6.09 5.12
CA ILE A 62 1.22 5.46 6.27
C ILE A 62 0.32 6.47 7.02
N GLY A 63 0.61 7.77 6.90
CA GLY A 63 -0.03 8.82 7.67
C GLY A 63 0.12 8.57 9.17
N ASN A 64 -1.00 8.54 9.89
CA ASN A 64 -1.05 8.26 11.33
C ASN A 64 -1.13 6.75 11.68
N GLY A 65 -1.08 5.85 10.69
CA GLY A 65 -1.07 4.41 10.90
C GLY A 65 -2.35 3.80 11.52
N LYS A 66 -3.43 4.58 11.70
CA LYS A 66 -4.67 4.13 12.39
C LYS A 66 -5.61 3.29 11.53
N SER A 67 -5.41 3.24 10.22
CA SER A 67 -6.21 2.43 9.29
C SER A 67 -5.42 1.29 8.65
N THR A 68 -4.09 1.39 8.63
CA THR A 68 -3.20 0.44 7.97
C THR A 68 -2.87 -0.73 8.89
N LYS A 69 -3.17 -1.96 8.47
CA LYS A 69 -2.80 -3.18 9.18
C LYS A 69 -1.31 -3.44 8.97
N PHE A 70 -0.57 -3.64 10.06
CA PHE A 70 0.88 -3.80 9.98
C PHE A 70 1.27 -5.08 9.23
N TRP A 71 0.54 -6.17 9.42
CA TRP A 71 0.93 -7.46 8.84
C TRP A 71 0.28 -7.77 7.49
N SER A 72 -0.92 -7.27 7.24
CA SER A 72 -1.76 -7.68 6.11
C SER A 72 -1.80 -6.70 4.94
N ASP A 73 -1.40 -5.45 5.13
CA ASP A 73 -1.46 -4.44 4.07
C ASP A 73 -0.08 -4.26 3.41
N HIS A 74 -0.06 -3.87 2.14
CA HIS A 74 1.16 -3.63 1.34
C HIS A 74 1.79 -2.26 1.64
N TRP A 75 2.06 -1.90 2.89
CA TRP A 75 2.51 -0.55 3.24
C TRP A 75 4.04 -0.33 3.12
N LEU A 76 4.80 -1.38 2.81
CA LEU A 76 6.25 -1.29 2.56
C LEU A 76 6.55 -0.87 1.10
N PRO A 77 7.63 -0.10 0.86
CA PRO A 77 8.09 0.28 -0.48
C PRO A 77 8.32 -0.91 -1.42
N SER A 78 8.78 -2.05 -0.90
CA SER A 78 8.92 -3.31 -1.65
C SER A 78 7.59 -3.92 -2.11
N ASN A 79 6.45 -3.35 -1.71
CA ASN A 79 5.10 -3.83 -2.02
C ASN A 79 4.85 -5.27 -1.53
N VAL A 80 5.53 -5.69 -0.48
CA VAL A 80 5.40 -7.01 0.15
C VAL A 80 4.40 -6.95 1.30
N VAL A 81 3.61 -8.03 1.48
CA VAL A 81 2.82 -8.24 2.70
C VAL A 81 3.70 -8.92 3.74
N LEU A 82 3.92 -8.28 4.89
CA LEU A 82 4.78 -8.84 5.95
C LEU A 82 4.35 -10.23 6.41
N ASN A 83 3.04 -10.52 6.40
CA ASN A 83 2.51 -11.83 6.77
C ASN A 83 2.89 -12.96 5.79
N GLU A 84 3.14 -12.65 4.52
CA GLU A 84 3.53 -13.64 3.51
C GLU A 84 5.02 -14.01 3.58
N VAL A 85 5.83 -13.09 4.11
CA VAL A 85 7.28 -13.25 4.23
C VAL A 85 7.75 -13.47 5.67
N ALA A 86 6.83 -13.56 6.63
CA ALA A 86 7.18 -13.72 8.04
C ALA A 86 8.05 -14.98 8.25
N ILE A 87 9.06 -14.86 9.12
CA ILE A 87 10.00 -15.95 9.45
C ILE A 87 9.26 -17.16 10.03
N GLN A 88 8.16 -16.90 10.73
CA GLN A 88 7.33 -17.90 11.39
C GLN A 88 5.86 -17.45 11.44
N MET A 89 4.96 -18.34 11.85
CA MET A 89 3.55 -18.04 11.96
C MET A 89 3.29 -16.92 12.98
N VAL A 90 2.73 -15.80 12.51
CA VAL A 90 2.37 -14.65 13.34
C VAL A 90 1.09 -14.97 14.13
N LEU A 91 1.08 -14.65 15.43
CA LEU A 91 -0.10 -14.84 16.28
C LEU A 91 -1.24 -13.92 15.79
N MET A 92 -2.48 -14.43 15.77
CA MET A 92 -3.66 -13.66 15.30
C MET A 92 -3.81 -12.31 16.01
N GLU A 93 -3.49 -12.26 17.30
CA GLU A 93 -3.54 -11.04 18.10
C GLU A 93 -2.63 -9.94 17.52
N ILE A 94 -1.40 -10.30 17.16
CA ILE A 94 -0.41 -9.38 16.60
C ILE A 94 -0.73 -9.08 15.13
N GLN A 95 -1.20 -10.08 14.38
CA GLN A 95 -1.56 -9.94 12.97
C GLN A 95 -2.66 -8.90 12.71
N SER A 96 -3.61 -8.78 13.64
CA SER A 96 -4.72 -7.81 13.54
C SER A 96 -4.35 -6.37 13.89
N ARG A 97 -3.15 -6.15 14.47
CA ARG A 97 -2.68 -4.82 14.90
C ARG A 97 -2.35 -3.92 13.71
N LYS A 98 -2.49 -2.63 13.96
CA LYS A 98 -2.27 -1.57 12.99
C LYS A 98 -0.87 -0.99 13.14
N VAL A 99 -0.43 -0.24 12.14
CA VAL A 99 0.89 0.40 12.17
C VAL A 99 1.05 1.30 13.40
N ILE A 100 0.01 2.03 13.80
CA ILE A 100 0.02 2.88 15.01
C ILE A 100 0.34 2.11 16.31
N ASP A 101 0.01 0.82 16.37
CA ASP A 101 0.23 0.02 17.58
C ASP A 101 1.72 -0.37 17.76
N PHE A 102 2.52 -0.25 16.69
CA PHE A 102 3.95 -0.53 16.67
C PHE A 102 4.81 0.73 16.71
N VAL A 103 4.25 1.88 17.08
CA VAL A 103 4.96 3.16 17.09
C VAL A 103 4.72 3.87 18.42
N ASP A 104 5.74 4.55 18.94
CA ASP A 104 5.63 5.37 20.15
C ASP A 104 5.08 6.78 19.86
N ALA A 105 4.85 7.56 20.93
CA ALA A 105 4.36 8.94 20.80
C ALA A 105 5.35 9.89 20.10
N ASN A 106 6.62 9.48 19.93
CA ASN A 106 7.67 10.22 19.27
C ASN A 106 7.88 9.79 17.81
N GLY A 107 7.13 8.81 17.30
CA GLY A 107 7.33 8.28 15.94
C GLY A 107 8.35 7.15 15.83
N ASN A 108 8.89 6.65 16.94
CA ASN A 108 9.85 5.54 16.94
C ASN A 108 9.13 4.19 16.90
N TRP A 109 9.66 3.29 16.09
CA TRP A 109 9.17 1.92 15.98
C TRP A 109 9.41 1.12 17.27
N LYS A 110 8.34 0.53 17.81
CA LYS A 110 8.31 -0.40 18.94
C LYS A 110 8.07 -1.82 18.42
N LEU A 111 9.13 -2.44 17.92
CA LEU A 111 9.06 -3.74 17.24
C LEU A 111 9.53 -4.89 18.12
N ASP A 112 9.70 -4.71 19.43
CA ASP A 112 10.21 -5.75 20.32
C ASP A 112 9.39 -7.06 20.21
N GLU A 113 8.07 -6.94 20.14
CA GLU A 113 7.15 -8.08 20.00
C GLU A 113 7.09 -8.63 18.56
N ALA A 114 7.41 -7.80 17.56
CA ALA A 114 7.33 -8.15 16.14
C ALA A 114 8.67 -8.63 15.56
N CYS A 115 9.79 -8.33 16.23
CA CYS A 115 11.13 -8.47 15.67
C CYS A 115 11.47 -9.92 15.30
N SER A 116 10.99 -10.89 16.07
CA SER A 116 11.19 -12.32 15.83
C SER A 116 10.48 -12.85 14.59
N TYR A 117 9.50 -12.11 14.07
CA TYR A 117 8.69 -12.52 12.91
C TYR A 117 9.15 -11.84 11.62
N ILE A 118 9.84 -10.69 11.70
CA ILE A 118 10.20 -9.85 10.54
C ILE A 118 11.56 -10.28 9.97
N PRO A 119 11.63 -10.67 8.68
CA PRO A 119 12.90 -10.94 8.00
C PRO A 119 13.85 -9.74 8.00
N SER A 120 15.14 -9.98 8.23
CA SER A 120 16.20 -8.95 8.27
C SER A 120 16.20 -8.00 7.07
N GLN A 121 15.84 -8.50 5.89
CA GLN A 121 15.82 -7.73 4.64
C GLN A 121 14.83 -6.55 4.62
N HIS A 122 13.75 -6.60 5.42
CA HIS A 122 12.71 -5.55 5.44
C HIS A 122 12.85 -4.57 6.61
N TRP A 123 13.85 -4.75 7.48
CA TRP A 123 14.08 -3.86 8.63
C TRP A 123 14.43 -2.44 8.22
N SER A 124 15.29 -2.29 7.21
CA SER A 124 15.70 -0.99 6.69
C SER A 124 14.53 -0.23 6.09
N GLU A 125 13.62 -0.93 5.40
CA GLU A 125 12.40 -0.34 4.85
C GLU A 125 11.47 0.16 5.95
N ILE A 126 11.21 -0.66 6.97
CA ILE A 126 10.34 -0.29 8.10
C ILE A 126 10.92 0.93 8.81
N GLN A 127 12.20 0.90 9.17
CA GLN A 127 12.85 2.00 9.90
C GLN A 127 12.92 3.29 9.08
N GLY A 128 13.04 3.19 7.75
CA GLY A 128 13.06 4.34 6.84
C GLY A 128 11.71 5.05 6.71
N LEU A 129 10.61 4.40 7.10
CA LEU A 129 9.27 4.97 7.11
C LEU A 129 9.02 5.58 8.50
N THR A 130 9.11 6.90 8.62
CA THR A 130 8.68 7.57 9.85
C THR A 130 7.19 7.90 9.74
N PRO A 131 6.32 7.34 10.61
CA PRO A 131 4.92 7.75 10.65
C PRO A 131 4.87 9.21 11.09
N LEU A 132 4.47 10.10 10.17
CA LEU A 132 4.33 11.52 10.45
C LEU A 132 3.10 11.72 11.34
N PHE A 133 3.33 11.85 12.65
CA PHE A 133 2.32 12.32 13.58
C PHE A 133 2.28 13.86 13.53
N SER A 134 1.47 14.41 12.63
CA SER A 134 1.03 15.81 12.68
C SER A 134 -0.25 15.96 13.49
#